data_AF-A0A2I0N4C9-F1
#
_entry.id   AF-A0A2I0N4C9-F1
#
_cell.length_a   1.000
_cell.length_b   1.000
_cell.length_c   1.000
_cell.angle_alpha   90.00
_cell.angle_beta   90.00
_cell.angle_gamma   90.00
#
_symmetry.space_group_name_H-M   'P 1'
#
loop_
_entity.id
_entity.type
_entity.pdbx_description
1 polymer ?
#
loop_
_entity_poly.entity_id
_entity_poly.type
_entity_poly.pdbx_seq_one_letter_code
_entity_poly.pdbx_strand_id
1 'polypeptide(L)'
;MAAKNDKKRVYTFEEGNGKGKKLLGGKGAGLCEMTRIGLPVPPGFVITTETCIDYNRLGKNLPEGLMDEVLKGMKYVEEKTGKGFGNTKNPLLVSVRSGSAISMPGMMDTILNLGLNDATV
;
A
#
# COMPACT_ATOMS: atom_id res chain seq x y z
N MET A 1 11.80 -24.44 -3.81
CA MET A 1 11.57 -23.53 -4.95
C MET A 1 10.28 -22.79 -4.68
N ALA A 2 10.33 -21.51 -4.31
CA ALA A 2 9.13 -20.71 -4.14
C ALA A 2 8.57 -20.38 -5.53
N ALA A 3 7.28 -20.62 -5.74
CA ALA A 3 6.63 -20.35 -7.02
C ALA A 3 6.73 -18.84 -7.32
N LYS A 4 7.36 -18.50 -8.45
CA LYS A 4 7.33 -17.15 -9.03
C LYS A 4 5.89 -16.90 -9.47
N ASN A 5 5.09 -16.31 -8.58
CA ASN A 5 3.68 -16.07 -8.83
C ASN A 5 3.59 -14.75 -9.59
N ASP A 6 3.31 -14.79 -10.90
CA ASP A 6 3.15 -13.62 -11.81
C ASP A 6 1.94 -12.72 -11.49
N LYS A 7 1.43 -12.77 -10.26
CA LYS A 7 0.28 -11.99 -9.82
C LYS A 7 0.75 -10.65 -9.28
N LYS A 8 0.17 -9.56 -9.79
CA LYS A 8 0.42 -8.21 -9.28
C LYS A 8 -0.03 -8.10 -7.82
N ARG A 9 0.86 -7.63 -6.94
CA ARG A 9 0.62 -7.56 -5.48
C ARG A 9 0.43 -6.14 -4.97
N VAL A 10 0.94 -5.15 -5.70
CA VAL A 10 0.83 -3.73 -5.36
C VAL A 10 0.02 -3.01 -6.44
N TYR A 11 -1.01 -2.29 -6.02
CA TYR A 11 -1.87 -1.49 -6.90
C TYR A 11 -1.88 -0.04 -6.44
N THR A 12 -1.55 0.91 -7.30
CA THR A 12 -1.81 2.32 -7.00
C THR A 12 -3.32 2.58 -6.96
N PHE A 13 -3.75 3.68 -6.33
CA PHE A 13 -5.17 4.02 -6.30
C PHE A 13 -5.75 4.31 -7.70
N GLU A 14 -4.92 4.72 -8.65
CA GLU A 14 -5.31 4.93 -10.06
C GLU A 14 -5.46 3.60 -10.83
N GLU A 15 -4.70 2.56 -10.46
CA GLU A 15 -4.74 1.25 -11.11
C GLU A 15 -5.84 0.34 -10.57
N GLY A 16 -6.17 0.47 -9.29
CA GLY A 16 -7.18 -0.35 -8.63
C GLY A 16 -8.61 -0.03 -9.08
N ASN A 17 -9.55 -0.92 -8.75
CA ASN A 17 -10.98 -0.67 -8.98
C ASN A 17 -11.80 -0.88 -7.69
N GLY A 18 -12.91 -0.15 -7.53
CA GLY A 18 -13.79 -0.27 -6.37
C GLY A 18 -14.52 -1.60 -6.25
N LYS A 19 -14.53 -2.41 -7.31
CA LYS A 19 -15.17 -3.74 -7.34
C LYS A 19 -14.28 -4.82 -6.71
N GLY A 20 -12.98 -4.59 -6.59
CA GLY A 20 -11.98 -5.53 -6.09
C GLY A 20 -11.89 -5.66 -4.56
N LYS A 21 -13.00 -5.58 -3.81
CA LYS A 21 -12.97 -5.60 -2.33
C LYS A 21 -12.31 -6.84 -1.73
N LYS A 22 -12.44 -8.00 -2.39
CA LYS A 22 -11.80 -9.24 -1.94
C LYS A 22 -10.27 -9.16 -2.03
N LEU A 23 -9.75 -8.50 -3.06
CA LEU A 23 -8.32 -8.40 -3.36
C LEU A 23 -7.65 -7.18 -2.71
N LEU A 24 -8.31 -6.01 -2.73
CA LEU A 24 -7.79 -4.73 -2.25
C LEU A 24 -8.24 -4.38 -0.82
N GLY A 25 -9.13 -5.18 -0.24
CA GLY A 25 -9.83 -4.83 0.99
C GLY A 25 -10.88 -3.74 0.78
N GLY A 26 -11.75 -3.54 1.77
CA GLY A 26 -12.84 -2.56 1.71
C GLY A 26 -12.32 -1.11 1.64
N LYS A 27 -11.31 -0.78 2.45
CA LYS A 27 -10.69 0.56 2.46
C LYS A 27 -9.92 0.83 1.17
N GLY A 28 -9.08 -0.11 0.74
CA GLY A 28 -8.29 0.02 -0.48
C GLY A 28 -9.18 0.17 -1.71
N ALA A 29 -10.19 -0.70 -1.86
CA ALA A 29 -11.17 -0.57 -2.94
C ALA A 29 -11.92 0.78 -2.90
N GLY A 30 -12.29 1.26 -1.72
CA GLY A 30 -12.91 2.57 -1.56
C GLY A 30 -12.02 3.73 -2.02
N LEU A 31 -10.73 3.71 -1.65
CA LEU A 31 -9.75 4.73 -2.07
C LEU A 31 -9.53 4.71 -3.58
N CYS A 32 -9.46 3.52 -4.19
CA CYS A 32 -9.36 3.40 -5.65
C CYS A 32 -10.63 3.95 -6.33
N GLU A 33 -11.82 3.67 -5.80
CA GLU A 33 -13.06 4.20 -6.36
C GLU A 33 -13.14 5.72 -6.27
N MET A 34 -12.84 6.28 -5.10
CA MET A 34 -12.81 7.74 -4.89
C MET A 34 -11.82 8.43 -5.84
N THR A 35 -10.64 7.84 -6.01
CA THR A 35 -9.62 8.35 -6.96
C THR A 35 -10.14 8.31 -8.40
N ARG A 36 -10.78 7.21 -8.81
CA ARG A 36 -11.33 7.04 -10.15
C ARG A 36 -12.46 8.00 -10.50
N ILE A 37 -13.31 8.35 -9.55
CA ILE A 37 -14.39 9.34 -9.75
C ILE A 37 -13.90 10.78 -9.63
N GLY A 38 -12.59 11.00 -9.43
CA GLY A 38 -11.97 12.32 -9.42
C GLY A 38 -12.07 13.06 -8.09
N LEU A 39 -12.37 12.38 -6.98
CA LEU A 39 -12.28 13.01 -5.66
C LEU A 39 -10.82 13.27 -5.29
N PRO A 40 -10.54 14.33 -4.52
CA PRO A 40 -9.18 14.69 -4.10
C PRO A 40 -8.67 13.71 -3.02
N VAL A 41 -8.22 12.53 -3.45
CA VAL A 41 -7.61 11.51 -2.61
C VAL A 41 -6.09 11.67 -2.66
N PRO A 42 -5.38 11.77 -1.52
CA PRO A 42 -3.92 11.74 -1.52
C PRO A 42 -3.39 10.48 -2.21
N PRO A 43 -2.33 10.58 -3.05
CA PRO A 43 -1.81 9.44 -3.78
C PRO A 43 -1.32 8.35 -2.82
N GLY A 44 -1.48 7.10 -3.24
CA GLY A 44 -1.12 5.94 -2.46
C GLY A 44 -1.29 4.65 -3.23
N PHE A 45 -1.01 3.54 -2.55
CA PHE A 45 -1.14 2.20 -3.10
C PHE A 45 -1.65 1.21 -2.05
N VAL A 46 -2.07 0.05 -2.52
CA VAL A 46 -2.61 -1.05 -1.74
C VAL A 46 -1.76 -2.29 -1.99
N ILE A 47 -1.36 -2.96 -0.91
CA ILE A 47 -0.82 -4.32 -0.95
C ILE A 47 -1.99 -5.29 -0.82
N THR A 48 -2.11 -6.24 -1.75
CA THR A 48 -3.30 -7.10 -1.82
C THR A 48 -3.47 -8.01 -0.61
N THR A 49 -4.72 -8.41 -0.35
CA THR A 49 -5.05 -9.43 0.66
C THR A 49 -4.41 -10.79 0.34
N GLU A 50 -4.25 -11.14 -0.94
CA GLU A 50 -3.54 -12.35 -1.36
C GLU A 50 -2.07 -12.34 -0.89
N THR A 51 -1.42 -11.18 -0.93
CA THR A 51 -0.04 -11.03 -0.40
C THR A 51 0.02 -11.32 1.10
N CYS A 52 -1.01 -10.92 1.85
CA CYS A 52 -1.12 -11.25 3.27
C CYS A 52 -1.31 -12.76 3.49
N ILE A 53 -2.07 -13.44 2.61
CA ILE A 53 -2.21 -14.91 2.65
C ILE A 53 -0.85 -15.57 2.38
N ASP A 54 -0.12 -15.11 1.37
CA ASP A 54 1.21 -15.64 1.04
C ASP A 54 2.20 -15.43 2.19
N TYR A 55 2.21 -14.25 2.82
CA TYR A 55 3.02 -13.97 4.01
C TYR A 55 2.76 -14.96 5.15
N ASN A 56 1.49 -15.27 5.43
CA ASN A 56 1.13 -16.26 6.45
C ASN A 56 1.56 -17.68 6.05
N ARG A 57 1.36 -18.07 4.78
CA ARG A 57 1.76 -19.39 4.26
C ARG A 57 3.27 -19.60 4.27
N LEU A 58 4.05 -18.55 4.08
CA LEU A 58 5.51 -18.56 4.13
C LEU A 58 6.07 -18.49 5.57
N GLY A 59 5.22 -18.64 6.59
CA GLY A 59 5.65 -18.63 7.99
C GLY A 59 6.03 -17.23 8.48
N LYS A 60 5.26 -16.21 8.06
CA LYS A 60 5.51 -14.78 8.36
C LYS A 60 6.77 -14.23 7.70
N ASN A 61 7.11 -14.75 6.53
CA ASN A 61 8.16 -14.21 5.66
C ASN A 61 7.53 -13.48 4.48
N LEU A 62 8.13 -12.35 4.09
CA LEU A 62 7.68 -11.60 2.91
C LEU A 62 7.91 -12.43 1.64
N PRO A 63 6.93 -12.51 0.72
CA PRO A 63 7.13 -13.11 -0.60
C PRO A 63 8.30 -12.46 -1.35
N GLU A 64 9.05 -13.27 -2.08
CA GLU A 64 10.17 -12.79 -2.91
C GLU A 64 9.69 -11.74 -3.93
N GLY A 65 10.47 -10.67 -4.06
CA GLY A 65 10.18 -9.54 -4.96
C GLY A 65 9.06 -8.60 -4.50
N LEU A 66 8.38 -8.86 -3.37
CA LEU A 66 7.33 -7.97 -2.86
C LEU A 66 7.87 -6.56 -2.59
N MET A 67 9.06 -6.46 -2.00
CA MET A 67 9.65 -5.16 -1.66
C MET A 67 9.99 -4.34 -2.91
N ASP A 68 10.36 -4.97 -4.02
CA ASP A 68 10.59 -4.27 -5.28
C ASP A 68 9.29 -3.66 -5.83
N GLU A 69 8.15 -4.35 -5.69
CA GLU A 69 6.85 -3.80 -6.04
C GLU A 69 6.42 -2.67 -5.10
N VAL A 70 6.68 -2.80 -3.79
CA VAL A 70 6.41 -1.74 -2.81
C VAL A 70 7.24 -0.49 -3.12
N LEU A 71 8.52 -0.65 -3.45
CA LEU A 71 9.39 0.47 -3.83
C LEU A 71 8.90 1.18 -5.11
N LYS A 72 8.36 0.44 -6.08
CA LYS A 72 7.70 1.03 -7.26
C LYS A 72 6.45 1.83 -6.85
N GLY A 73 5.64 1.29 -5.93
CA GLY A 73 4.50 2.01 -5.37
C GLY A 73 4.90 3.28 -4.62
N MET A 74 5.98 3.24 -3.84
CA MET A 74 6.53 4.41 -3.15
C MET A 74 7.00 5.47 -4.14
N LYS A 75 7.74 5.08 -5.18
CA LYS A 75 8.21 5.98 -6.24
C LYS A 75 7.05 6.70 -6.93
N TYR A 76 5.95 5.99 -7.20
CA TYR A 76 4.74 6.60 -7.72
C TYR A 76 4.18 7.69 -6.79
N VAL A 77 4.16 7.46 -5.48
CA VAL A 77 3.69 8.46 -4.50
C VAL A 77 4.65 9.65 -4.46
N GLU A 78 5.95 9.42 -4.49
CA GLU A 78 6.96 10.48 -4.57
C GLU A 78 6.75 11.36 -5.81
N GLU A 79 6.58 10.76 -6.98
CA GLU A 79 6.34 11.45 -8.26
C GLU A 79 5.05 12.29 -8.21
N LYS A 80 3.96 11.74 -7.66
CA LYS A 80 2.66 12.44 -7.56
C LYS A 80 2.66 13.58 -6.54
N THR A 81 3.48 13.47 -5.49
CA THR A 81 3.53 14.48 -4.41
C THR A 81 4.65 15.50 -4.60
N GLY A 82 5.66 15.20 -5.41
CA GLY A 82 6.90 15.97 -5.52
C GLY A 82 7.78 15.88 -4.27
N LYS A 83 7.51 14.95 -3.35
CA LYS A 83 8.24 14.73 -2.09
C LYS A 83 9.06 13.44 -2.16
N GLY A 84 10.07 13.31 -1.31
CA GLY A 84 10.92 12.10 -1.25
C GLY A 84 10.85 11.40 0.10
N PHE A 85 10.66 10.08 0.11
CA PHE A 85 10.66 9.28 1.32
C PHE A 85 12.07 9.20 1.90
N GLY A 86 12.27 9.73 3.11
CA GLY A 86 13.60 9.92 3.71
C GLY A 86 14.36 11.16 3.24
N ASN A 87 13.76 12.02 2.41
CA ASN A 87 14.39 13.28 1.99
C ASN A 87 14.38 14.29 3.15
N THR A 88 15.55 14.84 3.48
CA THR A 88 15.72 15.76 4.63
C THR A 88 15.18 17.17 4.38
N LYS A 89 15.06 17.60 3.11
CA LYS A 89 14.58 18.94 2.74
C LYS A 89 13.10 18.97 2.37
N ASN A 90 12.60 17.90 1.76
CA ASN A 90 11.19 17.78 1.35
C ASN A 90 10.65 16.36 1.64
N PRO A 91 10.45 16.01 2.91
CA PRO A 91 10.13 14.65 3.34
C PRO A 91 8.72 14.23 2.89
N LEU A 92 8.63 13.04 2.31
CA LEU A 92 7.37 12.30 2.15
C LEU A 92 7.12 11.48 3.42
N LEU A 93 5.98 11.75 4.06
CA LEU A 93 5.46 10.93 5.16
C LEU A 93 4.25 10.16 4.66
N VAL A 94 4.14 8.91 5.08
CA VAL A 94 3.03 8.03 4.69
C VAL A 94 2.25 7.57 5.91
N SER A 95 0.98 7.22 5.68
CA SER A 95 0.18 6.49 6.66
C SER A 95 0.03 5.04 6.22
N VAL A 96 0.17 4.11 7.16
CA VAL A 96 -0.03 2.68 6.93
C VAL A 96 -1.31 2.27 7.65
N ARG A 97 -2.28 1.74 6.89
CA ARG A 97 -3.61 1.43 7.38
C ARG A 97 -3.99 -0.01 6.99
N SER A 98 -4.39 -0.80 7.97
CA SER A 98 -4.95 -2.13 7.73
C SER A 98 -6.30 -2.05 7.02
N GLY A 99 -6.54 -2.98 6.08
CA GLY A 99 -7.79 -3.06 5.32
C GLY A 99 -8.11 -4.49 4.89
N SER A 100 -9.07 -5.11 5.55
CA SER A 100 -9.65 -6.41 5.18
C SER A 100 -10.82 -6.25 4.20
N ALA A 101 -11.23 -7.34 3.55
CA ALA A 101 -12.43 -7.37 2.70
C ALA A 101 -13.73 -7.10 3.48
N ILE A 102 -13.79 -7.57 4.73
CA ILE A 102 -14.90 -7.39 5.67
C ILE A 102 -14.31 -6.79 6.94
N SER A 103 -14.93 -5.73 7.48
CA SER A 103 -14.46 -5.07 8.70
C SER A 103 -14.35 -6.09 9.85
N MET A 104 -13.15 -6.26 10.40
CA MET A 104 -12.88 -7.15 11.52
C MET A 104 -12.46 -6.32 12.74
N PRO A 105 -13.10 -6.51 13.91
CA PRO A 105 -12.55 -6.03 15.18
C PRO A 105 -11.16 -6.65 15.42
N GLY A 106 -10.21 -5.87 15.95
CA GLY A 106 -8.86 -6.36 16.26
C GLY A 106 -7.82 -6.26 15.13
N MET A 107 -8.11 -5.52 14.04
CA MET A 107 -7.10 -5.20 13.03
C MET A 107 -6.07 -4.19 13.54
N MET A 108 -4.85 -4.26 12.98
CA MET A 108 -3.72 -3.37 13.31
C MET A 108 -4.11 -1.89 13.25
N ASP A 109 -3.60 -1.14 14.23
CA ASP A 109 -3.77 0.31 14.35
C ASP A 109 -3.25 1.07 13.12
N THR A 110 -3.80 2.26 12.90
CA THR A 110 -3.31 3.16 11.86
C THR A 110 -1.99 3.79 12.32
N ILE A 111 -0.93 3.60 11.54
CA ILE A 111 0.35 4.28 11.75
C ILE A 111 0.34 5.54 10.90
N LEU A 112 0.54 6.70 11.54
CA LEU A 112 0.68 7.99 10.88
C LEU A 112 2.15 8.43 10.91
N ASN A 113 2.51 9.34 10.01
CA ASN A 113 3.83 9.97 9.95
C ASN A 113 5.01 9.00 9.82
N LEU A 114 4.80 7.85 9.16
CA LEU A 114 5.89 6.94 8.87
C LEU A 114 6.83 7.59 7.85
N GLY A 115 8.12 7.62 8.17
CA GLY A 115 9.16 8.33 7.42
C GLY A 115 9.92 9.36 8.24
N LEU A 116 9.43 9.71 9.44
CA LEU A 116 10.14 10.56 10.38
C LEU A 116 11.39 9.86 10.96
N ASN A 117 12.50 10.60 10.99
CA ASN A 117 13.75 10.32 11.68
C ASN A 117 14.49 11.64 11.98
N ASP A 118 15.57 11.59 12.75
CA ASP A 118 16.35 12.75 13.22
C ASP A 118 16.88 13.66 12.09
N ALA A 119 17.02 13.15 10.87
CA ALA A 119 17.52 13.94 9.74
C ALA A 119 16.39 14.60 8.91
N THR A 120 15.16 14.11 9.05
CA THR A 120 13.97 14.58 8.31
C THR A 120 13.11 15.59 9.09
N VAL A 121 13.46 15.85 10.36
CA VAL A 121 12.80 16.77 11.29
C VAL A 121 13.80 17.80 11.78
#